data_AF-A0A920W6C8-F1
#
_entry.id   AF-A0A920W6C8-F1
#
_cell.length_a   1.000
_cell.length_b   1.000
_cell.length_c   1.000
_cell.angle_alpha   90.00
_cell.angle_beta   90.00
_cell.angle_gamma   90.00
#
_symmetry.space_group_name_H-M   'P 1'
#
loop_
_entity.id
_entity.type
_entity.pdbx_description
1 polymer ?
#
loop_
_entity_poly.entity_id
_entity_poly.type
_entity_poly.pdbx_seq_one_letter_code
_entity_poly.pdbx_strand_id
1 'polypeptide(L)'
;MTPNPVVKLGIVSAKGGQTTWASLDQYQSVDPLVVDVGWTPDSHDVVFQVQDREQTWLDLNTANRSNGAVTRILRETSEAWVNVLGPPLWLDDGTAVWTSERSGWSHLYHIDRTGKVLNKITDGNWEVRALHGVDEDGIIYFSGTERSHIGLDIYRINLNGSDRRLLSTTTGTHSAQFNPSLTLYIDRWSDIATPPQLRLHDSTGANVRTIANNPVTHLADYALPKPEFHQVRNRDGFVMEALMIKPPNFDPTHQYPVYQHVYGGPHIQRVRNAWSAETLFWQLLAQQGIVVGYSTTVPRAVRVQSQPGPYINVSES
;
A
#
# COMPACT_ATOMS: atom_id res chain seq x y z
N MET A 1 19.62 -13.63 20.70
CA MET A 1 18.32 -13.70 19.99
C MET A 1 17.83 -15.13 20.03
N THR A 2 16.54 -15.36 20.18
CA THR A 2 15.94 -16.70 20.07
C THR A 2 15.84 -17.09 18.59
N PRO A 3 16.10 -18.36 18.24
CA PRO A 3 16.06 -18.81 16.85
C PRO A 3 14.63 -18.75 16.30
N ASN A 4 14.49 -18.40 15.02
CA ASN A 4 13.25 -18.65 14.28
C ASN A 4 13.09 -20.15 13.97
N PRO A 5 11.88 -20.60 13.60
CA PRO A 5 11.69 -21.94 13.08
C PRO A 5 12.58 -22.19 11.85
N VAL A 6 13.15 -23.39 11.76
CA VAL A 6 13.85 -23.82 10.53
C VAL A 6 12.80 -24.07 9.45
N VAL A 7 12.93 -23.37 8.31
CA VAL A 7 11.97 -23.42 7.20
C VAL A 7 12.51 -24.22 6.01
N LYS A 8 11.61 -24.88 5.28
CA LYS A 8 11.86 -25.52 3.98
C LYS A 8 10.65 -25.28 3.06
N LEU A 9 10.91 -25.14 1.77
CA LEU A 9 9.88 -25.04 0.75
C LEU A 9 9.79 -26.36 -0.03
N GLY A 10 8.65 -27.04 0.11
CA GLY A 10 8.35 -28.31 -0.56
C GLY A 10 7.33 -28.14 -1.67
N ILE A 11 7.60 -28.78 -2.80
CA ILE A 11 6.76 -28.78 -4.00
C ILE A 11 6.22 -30.20 -4.17
N VAL A 12 4.91 -30.35 -4.17
CA VAL A 12 4.23 -31.66 -4.24
C VAL A 12 3.09 -31.61 -5.24
N SER A 13 2.88 -32.71 -5.97
CA SER A 13 1.71 -32.84 -6.84
C SER A 13 0.44 -32.83 -6.01
N ALA A 14 -0.63 -32.23 -6.54
CA ALA A 14 -1.96 -32.26 -5.91
C ALA A 14 -2.51 -33.69 -5.74
N LYS A 15 -2.00 -34.67 -6.50
CA LYS A 15 -2.32 -36.10 -6.36
C LYS A 15 -1.50 -36.80 -5.27
N GLY A 16 -0.64 -36.08 -4.56
CA GLY A 16 0.36 -36.64 -3.64
C GLY A 16 1.60 -37.16 -4.37
N GLY A 17 2.56 -37.68 -3.60
CA GLY A 17 3.81 -38.25 -4.11
C GLY A 17 5.06 -37.75 -3.39
N GLN A 18 6.21 -37.93 -4.03
CA GLN A 18 7.49 -37.44 -3.51
C GLN A 18 7.53 -35.91 -3.55
N THR A 19 7.95 -35.30 -2.45
CA THR A 19 8.18 -33.86 -2.36
C THR A 19 9.52 -33.50 -3.00
N THR A 20 9.49 -32.56 -3.95
CA THR A 20 10.69 -31.86 -4.44
C THR A 20 10.97 -30.70 -3.50
N TRP A 21 12.16 -30.62 -2.93
CA TRP A 21 12.53 -29.54 -2.01
C TRP A 21 13.32 -28.46 -2.74
N ALA A 22 12.91 -27.19 -2.60
CA ALA A 22 13.70 -26.07 -3.11
C ALA A 22 15.01 -25.94 -2.32
N SER A 23 16.15 -25.83 -3.01
CA SER A 23 17.46 -25.64 -2.36
C SER A 23 17.59 -24.21 -1.83
N LEU A 24 17.47 -24.06 -0.52
CA LEU A 24 17.67 -22.79 0.19
C LEU A 24 19.07 -22.68 0.79
N ASP A 25 20.02 -23.46 0.29
CA ASP A 25 21.36 -23.59 0.88
C ASP A 25 22.13 -22.26 0.88
N GLN A 26 21.88 -21.42 -0.13
CA GLN A 26 22.43 -20.06 -0.24
C GLN A 26 21.99 -19.11 0.88
N TYR A 27 20.98 -19.49 1.67
CA TYR A 27 20.41 -18.68 2.75
C TYR A 27 20.70 -19.22 4.16
N GLN A 28 21.40 -20.34 4.31
CA GLN A 28 21.59 -20.97 5.62
C GLN A 28 22.30 -20.07 6.65
N SER A 29 23.12 -19.11 6.20
CA SER A 29 23.90 -18.21 7.05
C SER A 29 23.11 -17.02 7.60
N VAL A 30 21.87 -16.79 7.16
CA VAL A 30 21.13 -15.53 7.41
C VAL A 30 19.78 -15.72 8.12
N ASP A 31 19.48 -16.92 8.63
CA ASP A 31 18.20 -17.25 9.30
C ASP A 31 16.98 -16.78 8.48
N PRO A 32 16.77 -17.34 7.27
CA PRO A 32 15.93 -16.74 6.26
C PRO A 32 14.44 -16.85 6.56
N LEU A 33 13.70 -15.85 6.10
CA LEU A 33 12.24 -15.83 6.12
C LEU A 33 11.71 -16.08 4.71
N VAL A 34 10.95 -17.16 4.51
CA VAL A 34 10.15 -17.34 3.28
C VAL A 34 8.80 -16.63 3.51
N VAL A 35 8.60 -15.50 2.82
CA VAL A 35 7.52 -14.55 3.16
C VAL A 35 6.37 -14.51 2.16
N ASP A 36 6.57 -15.05 0.96
CA ASP A 36 5.52 -15.17 -0.06
C ASP A 36 5.85 -16.33 -1.02
N VAL A 37 4.83 -17.02 -1.52
CA VAL A 37 4.96 -18.18 -2.41
C VAL A 37 3.79 -18.23 -3.40
N GLY A 38 4.11 -18.41 -4.67
CA GLY A 38 3.15 -18.57 -5.75
C GLY A 38 3.73 -19.41 -6.90
N TRP A 39 3.12 -19.29 -8.08
CA TRP A 39 3.54 -20.00 -9.29
C TRP A 39 3.74 -19.04 -10.44
N THR A 40 4.65 -19.38 -11.36
CA THR A 40 4.65 -18.78 -12.69
C THR A 40 3.33 -19.13 -13.42
N PRO A 41 2.87 -18.32 -14.40
CA PRO A 41 1.57 -18.55 -15.05
C PRO A 41 1.47 -19.92 -15.75
N ASP A 42 2.58 -20.40 -16.31
CA ASP A 42 2.70 -21.74 -16.93
C ASP A 42 2.79 -22.90 -15.90
N SER A 43 2.76 -22.57 -14.61
CA SER A 43 2.93 -23.49 -13.48
C SER A 43 4.23 -24.33 -13.55
N HIS A 44 5.22 -23.88 -14.31
CA HIS A 44 6.49 -24.60 -14.45
C HIS A 44 7.39 -24.42 -13.22
N ASP A 45 7.46 -23.19 -12.72
CA ASP A 45 8.30 -22.83 -11.58
C ASP A 45 7.45 -22.24 -10.43
N VAL A 46 7.90 -22.51 -9.20
CA VAL A 46 7.38 -21.83 -8.01
C VAL A 46 8.09 -20.49 -7.89
N VAL A 47 7.37 -19.38 -7.76
CA VAL A 47 7.94 -18.06 -7.47
C VAL A 47 7.80 -17.79 -5.97
N PHE A 48 8.85 -17.31 -5.31
CA PHE A 48 8.82 -17.08 -3.87
C PHE A 48 9.76 -15.96 -3.44
N GLN A 49 9.49 -15.39 -2.27
CA GLN A 49 10.28 -14.31 -1.70
C GLN A 49 11.01 -14.77 -0.44
N VAL A 50 12.27 -14.37 -0.31
CA VAL A 50 13.11 -14.64 0.87
C VAL A 50 13.66 -13.33 1.43
N GLN A 51 13.62 -13.16 2.75
CA GLN A 51 14.27 -12.04 3.45
C GLN A 51 15.31 -12.56 4.44
N ASP A 52 16.24 -11.68 4.82
CA ASP A 52 16.99 -11.84 6.07
C ASP A 52 16.09 -11.68 7.29
N ARG A 53 16.62 -12.10 8.43
CA ARG A 53 16.00 -11.91 9.74
C ARG A 53 15.72 -10.44 10.04
N GLU A 54 16.61 -9.53 9.65
CA GLU A 54 16.46 -8.09 9.83
C GLU A 54 15.52 -7.43 8.82
N GLN A 55 15.11 -8.16 7.77
CA GLN A 55 14.23 -7.68 6.69
C GLN A 55 14.80 -6.48 5.93
N THR A 56 16.13 -6.37 5.83
CA THR A 56 16.81 -5.28 5.11
C THR A 56 17.03 -5.57 3.64
N TRP A 57 16.84 -6.83 3.22
CA TRP A 57 16.78 -7.21 1.82
C TRP A 57 15.68 -8.24 1.55
N LEU A 58 15.27 -8.32 0.29
CA LEU A 58 14.31 -9.30 -0.20
C LEU A 58 14.79 -9.84 -1.54
N ASP A 59 14.91 -11.16 -1.64
CA ASP A 59 15.16 -11.85 -2.90
C ASP A 59 13.87 -12.39 -3.47
N LEU A 60 13.58 -12.04 -4.73
CA LEU A 60 12.60 -12.73 -5.55
C LEU A 60 13.28 -13.91 -6.23
N ASN A 61 12.76 -15.11 -6.05
CA ASN A 61 13.32 -16.35 -6.54
C ASN A 61 12.32 -17.16 -7.34
N THR A 62 12.82 -18.02 -8.23
CA THR A 62 12.09 -19.16 -8.78
C THR A 62 12.70 -20.47 -8.33
N ALA A 63 11.88 -21.50 -8.16
CA ALA A 63 12.30 -22.87 -7.92
C ALA A 63 11.68 -23.80 -8.98
N ASN A 64 12.53 -24.56 -9.68
CA ASN A 64 12.06 -25.52 -10.66
C ASN A 64 11.31 -26.68 -9.97
N ARG A 65 10.07 -26.94 -10.38
CA ARG A 65 9.22 -27.95 -9.73
C ARG A 65 9.75 -29.39 -9.80
N SER A 66 10.59 -29.68 -10.80
CA SER A 66 11.05 -31.05 -11.10
C SER A 66 12.29 -31.45 -10.30
N ASN A 67 13.18 -30.49 -10.01
CA ASN A 67 14.45 -30.77 -9.35
C ASN A 67 14.77 -29.86 -8.14
N GLY A 68 13.96 -28.84 -7.87
CA GLY A 68 14.12 -27.94 -6.73
C GLY A 68 15.25 -26.92 -6.88
N ALA A 69 15.84 -26.79 -8.07
CA ALA A 69 16.88 -25.80 -8.34
C ALA A 69 16.31 -24.39 -8.19
N VAL A 70 16.97 -23.56 -7.37
CA VAL A 70 16.57 -22.17 -7.10
C VAL A 70 17.40 -21.22 -7.95
N THR A 71 16.74 -20.23 -8.54
CA THR A 71 17.37 -19.09 -9.21
C THR A 71 16.86 -17.79 -8.61
N ARG A 72 17.76 -16.91 -8.19
CA ARG A 72 17.39 -15.55 -7.78
C ARG A 72 17.17 -14.68 -9.02
N ILE A 73 15.98 -14.11 -9.15
CA ILE A 73 15.60 -13.17 -10.20
C ILE A 73 16.17 -11.78 -9.86
N LEU A 74 15.88 -11.26 -8.67
CA LEU A 74 16.35 -9.95 -8.23
C LEU A 74 16.49 -9.86 -6.72
N ARG A 75 17.15 -8.81 -6.26
CA ARG A 75 17.24 -8.41 -4.85
C ARG A 75 16.78 -6.96 -4.69
N GLU A 76 15.87 -6.74 -3.76
CA GLU A 76 15.55 -5.44 -3.19
C GLU A 76 16.35 -5.23 -1.91
N THR A 77 16.74 -3.99 -1.63
CA THR A 77 17.50 -3.63 -0.42
C THR A 77 17.01 -2.30 0.13
N SER A 78 17.03 -2.15 1.45
CA SER A 78 16.66 -0.91 2.13
C SER A 78 17.57 -0.69 3.33
N GLU A 79 17.88 0.57 3.62
CA GLU A 79 18.54 0.93 4.89
C GLU A 79 17.60 0.83 6.10
N ALA A 80 16.31 0.65 5.84
CA ALA A 80 15.23 0.56 6.80
C ALA A 80 14.78 -0.90 6.94
N TRP A 81 13.73 -1.25 6.20
CA TRP A 81 13.23 -2.59 5.97
C TRP A 81 12.69 -2.65 4.53
N VAL A 82 12.49 -3.86 4.02
CA VAL A 82 11.85 -4.13 2.73
C VAL A 82 10.47 -4.72 3.02
N ASN A 83 9.42 -4.12 2.47
CA ASN A 83 8.07 -4.68 2.55
C ASN A 83 7.96 -5.97 1.72
N VAL A 84 7.01 -6.85 2.04
CA VAL A 84 6.68 -8.00 1.16
C VAL A 84 5.92 -7.45 -0.05
N LEU A 85 6.45 -7.69 -1.26
CA LEU A 85 6.00 -6.97 -2.47
C LEU A 85 4.99 -7.74 -3.32
N GLY A 86 4.65 -8.99 -2.92
CA GLY A 86 3.84 -9.90 -3.74
C GLY A 86 4.57 -10.39 -5.00
N PRO A 87 3.96 -11.29 -5.80
CA PRO A 87 4.56 -11.79 -7.03
C PRO A 87 4.58 -10.72 -8.14
N PRO A 88 5.50 -10.82 -9.11
CA PRO A 88 5.41 -10.02 -10.34
C PRO A 88 4.12 -10.32 -11.10
N LEU A 89 3.60 -9.31 -11.80
CA LEU A 89 2.57 -9.52 -12.80
C LEU A 89 3.24 -9.89 -14.12
N TRP A 90 3.24 -11.18 -14.44
CA TRP A 90 3.83 -11.74 -15.66
C TRP A 90 3.01 -11.38 -16.90
N LEU A 91 3.71 -11.08 -18.00
CA LEU A 91 3.15 -10.81 -19.32
C LEU A 91 3.38 -12.03 -20.24
N ASP A 92 2.64 -12.09 -21.36
CA ASP A 92 2.67 -13.25 -22.28
C ASP A 92 4.03 -13.43 -22.98
N ASP A 93 4.80 -12.35 -23.16
CA ASP A 93 6.18 -12.41 -23.66
C ASP A 93 7.19 -12.95 -22.60
N GLY A 94 6.71 -13.15 -21.37
CA GLY A 94 7.44 -13.60 -20.20
C GLY A 94 8.26 -12.51 -19.51
N THR A 95 8.13 -11.25 -19.90
CA THR A 95 8.53 -10.13 -19.04
C THR A 95 7.50 -9.94 -17.93
N ALA A 96 7.72 -9.00 -17.02
CA ALA A 96 6.80 -8.76 -15.92
C ALA A 96 6.75 -7.29 -15.49
N VAL A 97 5.63 -6.88 -14.89
CA VAL A 97 5.54 -5.67 -14.08
C VAL A 97 5.86 -6.02 -12.63
N TRP A 98 6.84 -5.32 -12.08
CA TRP A 98 7.34 -5.48 -10.71
C TRP A 98 7.11 -4.22 -9.89
N THR A 99 6.57 -4.38 -8.69
CA THR A 99 6.43 -3.29 -7.72
C THR A 99 7.70 -3.23 -6.87
N SER A 100 8.34 -2.07 -6.77
CA SER A 100 9.56 -1.89 -5.97
C SER A 100 9.57 -0.52 -5.29
N GLU A 101 10.15 -0.49 -4.10
CA GLU A 101 10.34 0.72 -3.29
C GLU A 101 11.75 1.31 -3.43
N ARG A 102 12.55 0.84 -4.42
CA ARG A 102 13.97 1.19 -4.59
C ARG A 102 14.26 2.69 -4.75
N SER A 103 13.26 3.49 -5.14
CA SER A 103 13.40 4.96 -5.21
C SER A 103 13.07 5.67 -3.89
N GLY A 104 12.71 4.94 -2.85
CA GLY A 104 12.12 5.46 -1.61
C GLY A 104 10.59 5.56 -1.65
N TRP A 105 9.97 5.23 -2.78
CA TRP A 105 8.51 5.20 -2.98
C TRP A 105 8.13 3.95 -3.77
N SER A 106 6.98 3.35 -3.48
CA SER A 106 6.47 2.19 -4.24
C SER A 106 6.12 2.58 -5.67
N HIS A 107 6.80 1.99 -6.65
CA HIS A 107 6.61 2.24 -8.08
C HIS A 107 6.67 0.96 -8.91
N LEU A 108 6.14 1.04 -10.13
CA LEU A 108 6.11 -0.04 -11.10
C LEU A 108 7.34 0.01 -12.03
N TYR A 109 7.91 -1.17 -12.28
CA TYR A 109 9.05 -1.39 -13.16
C TYR A 109 8.74 -2.53 -14.13
N HIS A 110 9.10 -2.37 -15.40
CA HIS A 110 9.05 -3.45 -16.37
C HIS A 110 10.37 -4.20 -16.31
N ILE A 111 10.34 -5.50 -16.01
CA ILE A 111 11.52 -6.36 -15.86
C ILE A 111 11.48 -7.54 -16.82
N ASP A 112 12.64 -8.03 -17.24
CA ASP A 112 12.74 -9.31 -17.95
C ASP A 112 12.79 -10.51 -16.98
N ARG A 113 12.84 -11.72 -17.53
CA ARG A 113 12.91 -12.99 -16.76
C ARG A 113 14.13 -13.10 -15.85
N THR A 114 15.17 -12.32 -16.10
CA THR A 114 16.41 -12.27 -15.30
C THR A 114 16.37 -11.18 -14.22
N GLY A 115 15.24 -10.46 -14.10
CA GLY A 115 15.09 -9.36 -13.15
C GLY A 115 15.72 -8.05 -13.61
N LYS A 116 16.25 -7.99 -14.83
CA LYS A 116 16.81 -6.76 -15.39
C LYS A 116 15.67 -5.79 -15.68
N VAL A 117 15.80 -4.57 -15.18
CA VAL A 117 14.86 -3.48 -15.48
C VAL A 117 14.99 -3.07 -16.94
N LEU A 118 13.91 -3.25 -17.69
CA LEU A 118 13.75 -2.80 -19.07
C LEU A 118 13.27 -1.35 -19.11
N ASN A 119 12.33 -1.00 -18.23
CA ASN A 119 11.78 0.34 -18.12
C ASN A 119 11.31 0.69 -16.71
N LYS A 120 11.36 1.97 -16.35
CA LYS A 120 10.71 2.51 -15.16
C LYS A 120 9.33 3.04 -15.59
N ILE A 121 8.26 2.39 -15.13
CA ILE A 121 6.89 2.68 -15.58
C ILE A 121 6.35 3.92 -14.88
N THR A 122 6.52 4.00 -13.55
CA THR A 122 6.06 5.14 -12.74
C THR A 122 7.21 5.76 -11.95
N ASP A 123 7.07 7.05 -11.62
CA ASP A 123 7.97 7.75 -10.70
C ASP A 123 7.32 8.97 -10.06
N GLY A 124 7.97 9.47 -9.01
CA GLY A 124 7.65 10.73 -8.36
C GLY A 124 7.78 10.62 -6.85
N ASN A 125 7.23 11.62 -6.15
CA ASN A 125 7.14 11.62 -4.68
C ASN A 125 5.74 11.17 -4.23
N TRP A 126 5.35 9.96 -4.62
CA TRP A 126 4.05 9.36 -4.35
C TRP A 126 4.13 7.84 -4.52
N GLU A 127 3.15 7.09 -4.04
CA GLU A 127 3.20 5.63 -4.03
C GLU A 127 2.12 4.99 -4.89
N VAL A 128 2.50 3.94 -5.61
CA VAL A 128 1.58 2.93 -6.14
C VAL A 128 1.14 2.04 -4.97
N ARG A 129 -0.16 1.94 -4.77
CA ARG A 129 -0.79 1.18 -3.67
C ARG A 129 -1.43 -0.12 -4.13
N ALA A 130 -1.77 -0.24 -5.41
CA ALA A 130 -2.29 -1.47 -5.99
C ALA A 130 -2.00 -1.50 -7.49
N LEU A 131 -1.58 -2.67 -8.00
CA LEU A 131 -1.54 -2.98 -9.43
C LEU A 131 -2.77 -3.82 -9.76
N HIS A 132 -3.64 -3.33 -10.64
CA HIS A 132 -4.89 -4.03 -11.01
C HIS A 132 -4.71 -4.98 -12.18
N GLY A 133 -3.84 -4.63 -13.13
CA GLY A 133 -3.58 -5.46 -14.29
C GLY A 133 -2.89 -4.72 -15.43
N VAL A 134 -2.56 -5.48 -16.47
CA VAL A 134 -2.08 -4.99 -17.76
C VAL A 134 -2.98 -5.61 -18.83
N ASP A 135 -3.59 -4.80 -19.68
CA ASP A 135 -4.46 -5.30 -20.76
C ASP A 135 -3.65 -5.74 -21.99
N GLU A 136 -4.34 -6.30 -22.98
CA GLU A 136 -3.75 -6.84 -24.21
C GLU A 136 -3.00 -5.76 -25.03
N ASP A 137 -3.37 -4.49 -24.88
CA ASP A 137 -2.73 -3.34 -25.52
C ASP A 137 -1.50 -2.83 -24.73
N GLY A 138 -1.19 -3.44 -23.59
CA GLY A 138 -0.09 -3.03 -22.72
C GLY A 138 -0.40 -1.81 -21.85
N ILE A 139 -1.68 -1.50 -21.63
CA ILE A 139 -2.10 -0.46 -20.69
C ILE A 139 -2.19 -1.06 -19.29
N ILE A 140 -1.51 -0.42 -18.37
CA ILE A 140 -1.44 -0.78 -16.96
C ILE A 140 -2.47 0.03 -16.20
N TYR A 141 -3.29 -0.64 -15.39
CA TYR A 141 -4.23 -0.01 -14.47
C TYR A 141 -3.72 -0.18 -13.05
N PHE A 142 -3.65 0.91 -12.29
CA PHE A 142 -3.13 0.90 -10.93
C PHE A 142 -3.82 1.95 -10.06
N SER A 143 -3.69 1.81 -8.74
CA SER A 143 -4.09 2.85 -7.79
C SER A 143 -2.89 3.48 -7.12
N GLY A 144 -2.92 4.80 -6.90
CA GLY A 144 -1.80 5.53 -6.32
C GLY A 144 -2.18 6.84 -5.64
N THR A 145 -1.22 7.44 -4.94
CA THR A 145 -1.40 8.64 -4.10
C THR A 145 -0.93 9.93 -4.77
N GLU A 146 -0.69 9.93 -6.09
CA GLU A 146 -0.08 11.07 -6.82
C GLU A 146 -0.85 12.38 -6.62
N ARG A 147 -2.18 12.34 -6.76
CA ARG A 147 -3.03 13.52 -6.57
C ARG A 147 -3.16 13.97 -5.10
N SER A 148 -3.06 13.05 -4.15
CA SER A 148 -3.24 13.34 -2.72
C SER A 148 -2.68 12.25 -1.82
N HIS A 149 -1.88 12.62 -0.82
CA HIS A 149 -1.36 11.70 0.20
C HIS A 149 -2.46 11.10 1.10
N ILE A 150 -3.59 11.78 1.25
CA ILE A 150 -4.73 11.33 2.08
C ILE A 150 -5.84 10.68 1.24
N GLY A 151 -5.69 10.66 -0.08
CA GLY A 151 -6.62 10.05 -1.02
C GLY A 151 -6.02 8.80 -1.68
N LEU A 152 -6.86 8.13 -2.46
CA LEU A 152 -6.40 7.07 -3.34
C LEU A 152 -7.14 7.19 -4.66
N ASP A 153 -6.39 7.13 -5.76
CA ASP A 153 -6.89 7.38 -7.10
C ASP A 153 -6.60 6.22 -8.02
N ILE A 154 -7.39 6.11 -9.09
CA ILE A 154 -7.23 5.10 -10.14
C ILE A 154 -6.59 5.77 -11.35
N TYR A 155 -5.54 5.15 -11.87
CA TYR A 155 -4.78 5.62 -13.01
C TYR A 155 -4.66 4.52 -14.05
N ARG A 156 -4.38 4.96 -15.28
CA ARG A 156 -3.82 4.10 -16.33
C ARG A 156 -2.53 4.69 -16.88
N ILE A 157 -1.66 3.84 -17.41
CA ILE A 157 -0.40 4.23 -18.03
C ILE A 157 0.05 3.17 -19.03
N ASN A 158 0.76 3.54 -20.09
CA ASN A 158 1.36 2.55 -20.99
C ASN A 158 2.52 1.83 -20.29
N LEU A 159 2.81 0.58 -20.69
CA LEU A 159 3.95 -0.20 -20.19
C LEU A 159 5.31 0.51 -20.34
N ASN A 160 5.45 1.38 -21.34
CA ASN A 160 6.64 2.22 -21.52
C ASN A 160 6.68 3.47 -20.62
N GLY A 161 5.70 3.67 -19.73
CA GLY A 161 5.59 4.81 -18.81
C GLY A 161 4.98 6.08 -19.43
N SER A 162 4.56 6.04 -20.70
CA SER A 162 3.92 7.18 -21.36
C SER A 162 2.42 7.25 -21.11
N ASP A 163 1.83 8.42 -21.39
CA ASP A 163 0.37 8.66 -21.38
C ASP A 163 -0.32 8.25 -20.05
N ARG A 164 0.32 8.59 -18.92
CA ARG A 164 -0.32 8.44 -17.60
C ARG A 164 -1.58 9.31 -17.54
N ARG A 165 -2.72 8.70 -17.21
CA ARG A 165 -4.01 9.38 -17.07
C ARG A 165 -4.68 9.00 -15.77
N LEU A 166 -5.26 10.01 -15.11
CA LEU A 166 -6.16 9.84 -13.97
C LEU A 166 -7.56 9.42 -14.49
N LEU A 167 -8.10 8.34 -13.94
CA LEU A 167 -9.46 7.85 -14.26
C LEU A 167 -10.50 8.34 -13.24
N SER A 168 -10.09 8.52 -11.98
CA SER A 168 -10.94 9.01 -10.89
C SER A 168 -11.18 10.52 -10.99
N THR A 169 -12.44 10.96 -11.12
CA THR A 169 -12.77 12.39 -11.30
C THR A 169 -13.01 13.16 -10.00
N THR A 170 -13.53 12.50 -8.97
CA THR A 170 -13.89 13.15 -7.70
C THR A 170 -12.74 13.02 -6.70
N THR A 171 -12.54 14.00 -5.81
CA THR A 171 -11.55 13.87 -4.73
C THR A 171 -12.03 12.89 -3.66
N GLY A 172 -11.12 12.18 -3.01
CA GLY A 172 -11.46 11.20 -1.97
C GLY A 172 -10.62 9.94 -2.09
N THR A 173 -11.20 8.84 -1.64
CA THR A 173 -10.59 7.52 -1.70
C THR A 173 -11.42 6.63 -2.62
N HIS A 174 -10.80 6.22 -3.72
CA HIS A 174 -11.32 5.25 -4.67
C HIS A 174 -10.74 3.87 -4.38
N SER A 175 -11.55 2.84 -4.63
CA SER A 175 -11.14 1.45 -4.53
C SER A 175 -11.75 0.72 -5.73
N ALA A 176 -10.89 0.43 -6.71
CA ALA A 176 -11.28 -0.25 -7.93
C ALA A 176 -11.18 -1.76 -7.79
N GLN A 177 -12.11 -2.46 -8.43
CA GLN A 177 -11.98 -3.87 -8.77
C GLN A 177 -12.28 -4.02 -10.25
N PHE A 178 -11.25 -4.35 -11.04
CA PHE A 178 -11.38 -4.61 -12.47
C PHE A 178 -11.91 -6.01 -12.73
N ASN A 179 -12.62 -6.19 -13.84
CA ASN A 179 -12.94 -7.51 -14.36
C ASN A 179 -11.68 -8.16 -14.99
N PRO A 180 -11.65 -9.48 -15.20
CA PRO A 180 -10.45 -10.17 -15.68
C PRO A 180 -9.89 -9.65 -17.01
N SER A 181 -10.74 -9.15 -17.91
CA SER A 181 -10.31 -8.57 -19.20
C SER A 181 -9.95 -7.08 -19.12
N LEU A 182 -10.00 -6.47 -17.93
CA LEU A 182 -9.68 -5.06 -17.67
C LEU A 182 -10.51 -4.04 -18.48
N THR A 183 -11.63 -4.45 -19.04
CA THR A 183 -12.54 -3.59 -19.84
C THR A 183 -13.52 -2.81 -18.98
N LEU A 184 -13.80 -3.27 -17.77
CA LEU A 184 -14.74 -2.68 -16.82
C LEU A 184 -14.15 -2.73 -15.41
N TYR A 185 -14.51 -1.76 -14.58
CA TYR A 185 -14.22 -1.82 -13.14
C TYR A 185 -15.35 -1.27 -12.30
N ILE A 186 -15.51 -1.86 -11.12
CA ILE A 186 -16.35 -1.30 -10.08
C ILE A 186 -15.48 -0.37 -9.24
N ASP A 187 -15.91 0.88 -9.08
CA ASP A 187 -15.30 1.86 -8.18
C ASP A 187 -16.17 2.02 -6.93
N ARG A 188 -15.59 1.70 -5.78
CA ARG A 188 -16.11 2.07 -4.47
C ARG A 188 -15.41 3.35 -4.03
N TRP A 189 -16.12 4.47 -4.11
CA TRP A 189 -15.62 5.78 -3.72
C TRP A 189 -16.29 6.29 -2.45
N SER A 190 -15.52 6.98 -1.61
CA SER A 190 -16.04 7.83 -0.52
C SER A 190 -15.10 8.99 -0.25
N ASP A 191 -15.61 10.00 0.43
CA ASP A 191 -14.81 11.06 1.04
C ASP A 191 -15.15 11.16 2.54
N ILE A 192 -14.51 12.07 3.27
CA ILE A 192 -14.68 12.20 4.72
C ILE A 192 -16.12 12.50 5.17
N ALA A 193 -16.97 13.03 4.27
CA ALA A 193 -18.34 13.45 4.55
C ALA A 193 -19.40 12.62 3.81
N THR A 194 -19.01 11.86 2.79
CA THR A 194 -19.90 11.16 1.88
C THR A 194 -19.76 9.64 2.05
N PRO A 195 -20.81 8.94 2.51
CA PRO A 195 -20.81 7.49 2.60
C PRO A 195 -20.46 6.79 1.28
N PRO A 196 -19.92 5.56 1.32
CA PRO A 196 -19.45 4.88 0.13
C PRO A 196 -20.51 4.74 -0.95
N GLN A 197 -20.16 5.16 -2.17
CA GLN A 197 -20.93 4.99 -3.38
C GLN A 197 -20.27 3.94 -4.27
N LEU A 198 -21.06 3.29 -5.12
CA LEU A 198 -20.60 2.24 -6.01
C LEU A 198 -21.02 2.55 -7.45
N ARG A 199 -20.05 2.59 -8.36
CA ARG A 199 -20.27 2.85 -9.78
C ARG A 199 -19.50 1.84 -10.63
N LEU A 200 -20.08 1.50 -11.77
CA LEU A 200 -19.44 0.73 -12.82
C LEU A 200 -18.87 1.70 -13.86
N HIS A 201 -17.60 1.54 -14.16
CA HIS A 201 -16.88 2.31 -15.17
C HIS A 201 -16.34 1.38 -16.26
N ASP A 202 -16.12 1.95 -17.45
CA ASP A 202 -15.29 1.31 -18.47
C ASP A 202 -13.79 1.61 -18.26
N SER A 203 -12.92 0.97 -19.03
CA SER A 203 -11.47 1.13 -18.95
C SER A 203 -10.96 2.55 -19.29
N THR A 204 -11.81 3.42 -19.85
CA THR A 204 -11.49 4.84 -20.07
C THR A 204 -11.82 5.71 -18.86
N GLY A 205 -12.47 5.14 -17.84
CA GLY A 205 -12.96 5.82 -16.66
C GLY A 205 -14.37 6.39 -16.84
N ALA A 206 -15.01 6.19 -17.99
CA ALA A 206 -16.37 6.68 -18.20
C ALA A 206 -17.36 5.90 -17.33
N ASN A 207 -18.26 6.63 -16.66
CA ASN A 207 -19.30 6.02 -15.85
C ASN A 207 -20.32 5.31 -16.75
N VAL A 208 -20.35 3.99 -16.68
CA VAL A 208 -21.31 3.14 -17.42
C VAL A 208 -22.64 3.11 -16.67
N ARG A 209 -22.59 2.93 -15.35
CA ARG A 209 -23.78 2.78 -14.52
C ARG A 209 -23.50 3.06 -13.04
N THR A 210 -24.39 3.80 -12.41
CA THR A 210 -24.49 3.83 -10.95
C THR A 210 -25.07 2.51 -10.42
N ILE A 211 -24.32 1.83 -9.56
CA ILE A 211 -24.80 0.62 -8.87
C ILE A 211 -25.49 1.00 -7.55
N ALA A 212 -24.86 1.87 -6.75
CA ALA A 212 -25.41 2.35 -5.50
C ALA A 212 -24.98 3.79 -5.22
N ASN A 213 -25.94 4.72 -5.15
CA ASN A 213 -25.70 6.11 -4.74
C ASN A 213 -25.60 6.28 -3.22
N ASN A 214 -26.10 5.31 -2.45
CA ASN A 214 -26.10 5.28 -1.00
C ASN A 214 -26.47 6.63 -0.32
N PRO A 215 -27.65 7.21 -0.62
CA PRO A 215 -28.08 8.45 0.03
C PRO A 215 -28.45 8.16 1.48
N VAL A 216 -27.53 8.42 2.42
CA VAL A 216 -27.80 8.27 3.86
C VAL A 216 -28.45 9.55 4.37
N THR A 217 -29.73 9.74 4.04
CA THR A 217 -30.49 10.97 4.33
C THR A 217 -30.57 11.30 5.82
N HIS A 218 -30.56 10.28 6.69
CA HIS A 218 -30.60 10.45 8.13
C HIS A 218 -29.40 11.19 8.72
N LEU A 219 -28.27 11.28 8.00
CA LEU A 219 -27.14 12.10 8.46
C LEU A 219 -27.52 13.58 8.58
N ALA A 220 -28.46 14.05 7.76
CA ALA A 220 -28.97 15.42 7.81
C ALA A 220 -29.79 15.71 9.08
N ASP A 221 -30.27 14.67 9.77
CA ASP A 221 -31.01 14.81 11.04
C ASP A 221 -30.06 15.17 12.20
N TYR A 222 -28.74 15.08 12.00
CA TYR A 222 -27.73 15.36 13.01
C TYR A 222 -26.90 16.59 12.63
N ALA A 223 -26.64 17.46 13.60
CA ALA A 223 -25.66 18.54 13.46
C ALA A 223 -24.23 17.99 13.59
N LEU A 224 -23.81 17.17 12.62
CA LEU A 224 -22.49 16.55 12.63
C LEU A 224 -21.41 17.62 12.40
N PRO A 225 -20.48 17.83 13.36
CA PRO A 225 -19.39 18.78 13.14
C PRO A 225 -18.51 18.33 11.98
N LYS A 226 -18.09 19.31 11.16
CA LYS A 226 -17.31 19.04 9.95
C LYS A 226 -15.86 18.67 10.32
N PRO A 227 -15.34 17.55 9.81
CA PRO A 227 -13.92 17.26 9.92
C PRO A 227 -13.07 18.16 8.99
N GLU A 228 -11.98 18.69 9.52
CA GLU A 228 -11.06 19.61 8.82
C GLU A 228 -9.69 18.95 8.69
N PHE A 229 -9.18 18.85 7.46
CA PHE A 229 -7.81 18.41 7.20
C PHE A 229 -6.83 19.55 7.40
N HIS A 230 -5.71 19.25 8.05
CA HIS A 230 -4.62 20.18 8.30
C HIS A 230 -3.29 19.53 7.98
N GLN A 231 -2.31 20.37 7.67
CA GLN A 231 -0.91 19.97 7.55
C GLN A 231 -0.10 20.63 8.66
N VAL A 232 0.63 19.81 9.40
CA VAL A 232 1.48 20.25 10.51
C VAL A 232 2.92 19.94 10.14
N ARG A 233 3.74 20.98 10.04
CA ARG A 233 5.19 20.82 9.83
C ARG A 233 5.85 20.49 11.17
N ASN A 234 6.59 19.40 11.21
CA ASN A 234 7.36 19.04 12.39
C ASN A 234 8.68 19.85 12.47
N ARG A 235 9.46 19.64 13.53
CA ARG A 235 10.76 20.31 13.75
C ARG A 235 11.82 20.04 12.66
N ASP A 236 11.75 18.92 11.96
CA ASP A 236 12.71 18.55 10.91
C ASP A 236 12.26 18.98 9.50
N GLY A 237 11.10 19.64 9.41
CA GLY A 237 10.54 20.15 8.16
C GLY A 237 9.59 19.19 7.45
N PHE A 238 9.45 17.93 7.87
CA PHE A 238 8.46 17.01 7.33
C PHE A 238 7.03 17.48 7.62
N VAL A 239 6.16 17.31 6.63
CA VAL A 239 4.75 17.72 6.71
C VAL A 239 3.89 16.51 7.06
N MET A 240 3.24 16.56 8.22
CA MET A 240 2.31 15.53 8.68
C MET A 240 0.88 15.93 8.35
N GLU A 241 0.10 14.98 7.87
CA GLU A 241 -1.34 15.12 7.70
C GLU A 241 -2.04 14.96 9.06
N ALA A 242 -3.00 15.83 9.32
CA ALA A 242 -3.80 15.88 10.53
C ALA A 242 -5.29 16.08 10.21
N LEU A 243 -6.15 15.61 11.09
CA LEU A 243 -7.57 15.91 11.09
C LEU A 243 -7.95 16.56 12.43
N MET A 244 -8.79 17.59 12.36
CA MET A 244 -9.42 18.21 13.52
C MET A 244 -10.93 18.22 13.36
N ILE A 245 -11.65 17.95 14.45
CA ILE A 245 -13.10 18.08 14.52
C ILE A 245 -13.42 19.01 15.69
N LYS A 246 -14.01 20.16 15.37
CA LYS A 246 -14.40 21.18 16.34
C LYS A 246 -15.87 20.98 16.77
N PRO A 247 -16.26 21.38 17.98
CA PRO A 247 -17.66 21.45 18.37
C PRO A 247 -18.50 22.29 17.38
N PRO A 248 -19.79 21.97 17.16
CA PRO A 248 -20.64 22.70 16.20
C PRO A 248 -20.74 24.22 16.43
N ASN A 249 -20.57 24.69 17.66
CA ASN A 249 -20.57 26.11 18.05
C ASN A 249 -19.21 26.54 18.61
N PHE A 250 -18.12 26.12 17.97
CA PHE A 250 -16.77 26.44 18.42
C PHE A 250 -16.53 27.96 18.46
N ASP A 251 -16.09 28.45 19.62
CA ASP A 251 -15.68 29.82 19.85
C ASP A 251 -14.17 29.85 20.13
N PRO A 252 -13.35 30.50 19.29
CA PRO A 252 -11.89 30.54 19.47
C PRO A 252 -11.43 31.25 20.75
N THR A 253 -12.31 31.99 21.44
CA THR A 253 -12.01 32.66 22.73
C THR A 253 -12.22 31.76 23.94
N HIS A 254 -12.88 30.61 23.77
CA HIS A 254 -13.14 29.64 24.82
C HIS A 254 -12.10 28.50 24.83
N GLN A 255 -11.86 27.95 26.02
CA GLN A 255 -11.04 26.75 26.18
C GLN A 255 -11.91 25.49 26.15
N TYR A 256 -11.48 24.48 25.39
CA TYR A 256 -12.17 23.21 25.26
C TYR A 256 -11.24 22.06 25.70
N PRO A 257 -11.77 20.99 26.30
CA PRO A 257 -11.02 19.75 26.45
C PRO A 257 -10.65 19.19 25.08
N VAL A 258 -9.44 18.63 24.98
CA VAL A 258 -8.92 18.05 23.74
C VAL A 258 -8.78 16.54 23.90
N TYR A 259 -9.34 15.78 22.96
CA TYR A 259 -9.08 14.36 22.78
C TYR A 259 -8.13 14.17 21.59
N GLN A 260 -6.88 13.83 21.88
CA GLN A 260 -5.88 13.52 20.86
C GLN A 260 -5.82 12.00 20.64
N HIS A 261 -6.29 11.53 19.48
CA HIS A 261 -6.17 10.12 19.11
C HIS A 261 -4.84 9.86 18.38
N VAL A 262 -4.17 8.76 18.74
CA VAL A 262 -2.88 8.36 18.15
C VAL A 262 -2.90 6.85 17.92
N TYR A 263 -2.69 6.44 16.67
CA TYR A 263 -2.30 5.08 16.33
C TYR A 263 -0.79 5.00 16.13
N GLY A 264 -0.28 5.72 15.13
CA GLY A 264 1.14 5.94 14.88
C GLY A 264 1.99 4.73 14.49
N GLY A 265 1.39 3.54 14.37
CA GLY A 265 2.07 2.33 13.90
C GLY A 265 2.32 2.34 12.38
N PRO A 266 3.30 1.55 11.90
CA PRO A 266 3.56 1.38 10.48
C PRO A 266 2.37 0.73 9.76
N HIS A 267 2.37 0.79 8.42
CA HIS A 267 1.35 0.23 7.51
C HIS A 267 -0.06 0.82 7.58
N ILE A 268 -0.37 1.70 8.55
CA ILE A 268 -1.71 2.29 8.68
C ILE A 268 -1.65 3.81 8.65
N GLN A 269 -2.31 4.38 7.65
CA GLN A 269 -2.63 5.80 7.59
C GLN A 269 -4.07 6.04 8.04
N ARG A 270 -4.26 6.90 9.05
CA ARG A 270 -5.58 7.22 9.61
C ARG A 270 -6.16 8.52 9.08
N VAL A 271 -5.32 9.49 8.74
CA VAL A 271 -5.77 10.74 8.12
C VAL A 271 -5.97 10.46 6.65
N ARG A 272 -7.23 10.20 6.29
CA ARG A 272 -7.67 9.82 4.95
C ARG A 272 -8.93 10.60 4.59
N ASN A 273 -9.02 11.03 3.34
CA ASN A 273 -10.26 11.55 2.77
C ASN A 273 -11.14 10.36 2.34
N ALA A 274 -11.76 9.72 3.33
CA ALA A 274 -12.60 8.54 3.16
C ALA A 274 -13.65 8.48 4.27
N TRP A 275 -14.79 7.85 4.00
CA TRP A 275 -15.83 7.65 5.00
C TRP A 275 -15.41 6.59 6.01
N SER A 276 -15.60 6.88 7.30
CA SER A 276 -15.32 5.94 8.39
C SER A 276 -16.36 6.05 9.51
N ALA A 277 -16.77 4.91 10.05
CA ALA A 277 -17.61 4.88 11.25
C ALA A 277 -16.87 5.45 12.48
N GLU A 278 -15.54 5.41 12.49
CA GLU A 278 -14.70 6.02 13.52
C GLU A 278 -14.88 7.53 13.58
N THR A 279 -15.04 8.17 12.41
CA THR A 279 -15.31 9.62 12.30
C THR A 279 -16.63 10.00 12.95
N LEU A 280 -17.67 9.16 12.87
CA LEU A 280 -18.95 9.40 13.53
C LEU A 280 -18.81 9.40 15.07
N PHE A 281 -18.00 8.50 15.62
CA PHE A 281 -17.70 8.50 17.05
C PHE A 281 -16.98 9.77 17.50
N TRP A 282 -16.03 10.25 16.71
CA TRP A 282 -15.34 11.51 17.01
C TRP A 282 -16.25 12.74 16.87
N GLN A 283 -17.15 12.73 15.89
CA GLN A 283 -18.17 13.77 15.76
C GLN A 283 -19.12 13.80 16.96
N LEU A 284 -19.46 12.63 17.52
CA LEU A 284 -20.21 12.53 18.78
C LEU A 284 -19.45 13.20 19.94
N LEU A 285 -18.15 12.95 20.10
CA LEU A 285 -17.34 13.62 21.13
C LEU A 285 -17.33 15.15 20.93
N ALA A 286 -17.20 15.60 19.69
CA ALA A 286 -17.23 17.03 19.36
C ALA A 286 -18.58 17.69 19.67
N GLN A 287 -19.70 16.97 19.51
CA GLN A 287 -21.00 17.45 19.97
C GLN A 287 -21.09 17.62 21.50
N GLN A 288 -20.28 16.89 22.26
CA GLN A 288 -20.16 17.04 23.72
C GLN A 288 -19.18 18.17 24.14
N GLY A 289 -18.72 19.00 23.20
CA GLY A 289 -17.81 20.11 23.49
C GLY A 289 -16.33 19.72 23.58
N ILE A 290 -15.94 18.54 23.06
CA ILE A 290 -14.55 18.08 23.05
C ILE A 290 -13.94 18.33 21.67
N VAL A 291 -12.81 19.05 21.59
CA VAL A 291 -12.07 19.14 20.33
C VAL A 291 -11.37 17.81 20.09
N VAL A 292 -11.61 17.19 18.94
CA VAL A 292 -10.93 15.94 18.55
C VAL A 292 -9.83 16.25 17.56
N GLY A 293 -8.61 15.81 17.85
CA GLY A 293 -7.46 15.89 16.96
C GLY A 293 -6.85 14.52 16.75
N TYR A 294 -6.37 14.24 15.54
CA TYR A 294 -5.45 13.14 15.33
C TYR A 294 -4.54 13.39 14.15
N SER A 295 -3.33 12.86 14.24
CA SER A 295 -2.31 12.94 13.19
C SER A 295 -1.88 11.53 12.80
N THR A 296 -1.51 11.35 11.53
CA THR A 296 -0.77 10.15 11.13
C THR A 296 0.71 10.47 11.24
N THR A 297 1.39 9.82 12.17
CA THR A 297 2.86 9.80 12.16
C THR A 297 3.29 8.79 11.10
N VAL A 298 4.09 9.23 10.13
CA VAL A 298 4.82 8.30 9.26
C VAL A 298 6.11 7.96 10.00
N PRO A 299 6.31 6.73 10.51
CA PRO A 299 7.59 6.36 11.08
C PRO A 299 8.65 6.48 9.99
N ARG A 300 9.56 7.43 10.14
CA ARG A 300 10.78 7.47 9.32
C ARG A 300 11.70 6.39 9.84
N ALA A 301 12.35 5.67 8.93
CA ALA A 301 13.43 4.79 9.32
C ALA A 301 14.57 5.63 9.92
N VAL A 302 14.68 5.61 11.24
CA VAL A 302 15.81 6.19 11.95
C VAL A 302 16.68 5.02 12.38
N ARG A 303 17.95 5.02 12.00
CA ARG A 303 18.93 4.10 12.60
C ARG A 303 18.95 4.36 14.10
N VAL A 304 18.40 3.45 14.87
CA VAL A 304 18.67 3.40 16.31
C VAL A 304 20.07 2.81 16.44
N GLN A 305 21.10 3.67 16.49
CA GLN A 305 22.39 3.23 16.99
C GLN A 305 22.22 2.95 18.47
N SER A 306 22.11 1.66 18.83
CA SER A 306 22.19 1.25 20.22
C SER A 306 23.59 1.58 20.73
N GLN A 307 23.74 2.68 21.45
CA GLN A 307 24.89 2.84 22.34
C GLN A 307 24.62 2.02 23.61
N PRO A 308 25.61 1.26 24.12
CA PRO A 308 25.46 0.56 25.38
C PRO A 308 25.45 1.58 26.52
N GLY A 309 24.26 1.89 27.05
CA GLY A 309 24.09 2.76 28.21
C GLY A 309 22.61 2.90 28.62
N PRO A 310 22.29 2.97 29.92
CA PRO A 310 20.91 2.93 30.41
C PRO A 310 20.12 4.25 30.28
N TYR A 311 20.59 5.25 29.51
CA TYR A 311 19.94 6.56 29.43
C TYR A 311 19.90 7.13 28.01
N ILE A 312 18.70 7.55 27.60
CA ILE A 312 18.46 8.38 26.41
C ILE A 312 18.69 9.84 26.84
N ASN A 313 19.77 10.46 26.37
CA ASN A 313 19.94 11.91 26.50
C ASN A 313 19.25 12.60 25.32
N VAL A 314 18.22 13.40 25.64
CA VAL A 314 17.63 14.39 24.72
C VAL A 314 18.10 15.76 25.22
N SER A 315 18.93 16.45 24.45
CA SER A 315 19.27 17.86 24.67
C SER A 315 18.73 18.71 23.53
N GLU A 316 18.11 19.84 23.88
CA GLU A 316 17.50 20.81 22.97
C GLU A 316 18.55 21.67 22.25
N SER A 317 18.28 21.97 20.97
CA SER A 317 18.73 23.17 20.27
C SER A 317 17.68 23.55 19.24
#